data_AF-A0A669D8D2-F1
#
_entry.id   AF-A0A669D8D2-F1
#
_cell.length_a   1.000
_cell.length_b   1.000
_cell.length_c   1.000
_cell.angle_alpha   90.00
_cell.angle_beta   90.00
_cell.angle_gamma   90.00
#
_symmetry.space_group_name_H-M   'P 1'
#
loop_
_entity.id
_entity.type
_entity.pdbx_description
1 polymer ?
#
loop_
_entity_poly.entity_id
_entity_poly.type
_entity_poly.pdbx_seq_one_letter_code
_entity_poly.pdbx_strand_id
1 'polypeptide(L)'
;MIPNKAKQIVFKGKMWRENQEYHLATCPNESHPNVCAGKTLSYAVPLVQSLQSIQPKVSRSDGPLALVIVPTRELAQQTFQTFQKLLKPFTWIVPGVLMGGEKRKAEKARIRKGINILVSTPGRLVDHIKHTLSIAFSAVRWLVLDEADRTLDLGFEKDLTVILNSLNSTGPARQNVLLSATLTNGVTRLADVCLNNPVSIHVSSAPSSDLTTTSVVTCDPEAASQSESFAVPEALKQFVVVVPSKVRLVCLAAFILDKCKFSQNDKLIVFISSCEAVEFLHSLFIAVLSRPSANHKPPLMFLRLHGNMKQEERTEAFQQFSASQSGVLLCTDVAARGLDLPQVTWIIQYTPPTAAAEYVHRVGRTARIGARGSSLLFLTPAETAFITELANHNISLSEMKLQDILSSLMFDDVYKGRGKYHRAEPLIRERATVLQTEFENFVHADARSLQAAKKALQSFLRAYTTYPAHLKHIFHIRSLHLGHAAKSFGLRDAPQGLSAAAGPGASGGHRKNQNQARKQNQKKEVQMFHSEFSSGLEGGDAKKKKKKKKKEAFSQSGEEE
;
A
#
# COMPACT_ATOMS: atom_id res chain seq x y z
N MET A 1 -17.52 -32.67 -8.53
CA MET A 1 -18.72 -32.35 -7.72
C MET A 1 -18.33 -32.37 -6.24
N ILE A 2 -18.91 -31.53 -5.39
CA ILE A 2 -18.70 -31.57 -3.93
C ILE A 2 -19.96 -32.14 -3.27
N PRO A 3 -19.90 -33.14 -2.36
CA PRO A 3 -21.09 -33.79 -1.80
C PRO A 3 -21.99 -32.89 -0.95
N ASN A 4 -23.30 -33.16 -1.00
CA ASN A 4 -24.38 -32.31 -0.48
C ASN A 4 -24.58 -32.36 1.05
N LYS A 5 -23.50 -32.19 1.83
CA LYS A 5 -23.53 -31.86 3.26
C LYS A 5 -22.89 -30.47 3.45
N ALA A 6 -23.26 -29.74 4.50
CA ALA A 6 -22.71 -28.42 4.83
C ALA A 6 -21.23 -28.51 5.30
N LYS A 7 -20.33 -28.82 4.36
CA LYS A 7 -18.87 -28.82 4.55
C LYS A 7 -18.38 -27.38 4.51
N GLN A 8 -18.17 -26.77 5.67
CA GLN A 8 -17.60 -25.43 5.74
C GLN A 8 -16.16 -25.43 5.19
N ILE A 9 -15.75 -24.36 4.51
CA ILE A 9 -14.51 -24.35 3.73
C ILE A 9 -13.63 -23.15 4.11
N VAL A 10 -12.37 -23.42 4.44
CA VAL A 10 -11.33 -22.38 4.47
C VAL A 10 -10.47 -22.52 3.23
N PHE A 11 -10.51 -21.52 2.35
CA PHE A 11 -9.51 -21.38 1.29
C PHE A 11 -8.29 -20.64 1.86
N LYS A 12 -7.21 -21.39 2.05
CA LYS A 12 -5.95 -20.95 2.65
C LYS A 12 -4.91 -20.71 1.54
N GLY A 13 -4.43 -19.48 1.44
CA GLY A 13 -3.45 -19.07 0.42
C GLY A 13 -4.08 -18.52 -0.86
N LYS A 14 -3.23 -18.15 -1.83
CA LYS A 14 -3.68 -17.58 -3.11
C LYS A 14 -4.12 -18.71 -4.04
N MET A 15 -5.37 -18.69 -4.48
CA MET A 15 -5.90 -19.66 -5.45
C MET A 15 -5.41 -19.36 -6.88
N TRP A 16 -4.11 -19.55 -7.12
CA TRP A 16 -3.56 -19.78 -8.44
C TRP A 16 -3.55 -21.28 -8.68
N ARG A 17 -4.19 -21.76 -9.75
CA ARG A 17 -4.00 -23.11 -10.27
C ARG A 17 -4.02 -23.03 -11.78
N GLU A 18 -2.99 -23.59 -12.39
CA GLU A 18 -2.56 -23.22 -13.75
C GLU A 18 -3.06 -24.19 -14.83
N ASN A 19 -3.48 -25.40 -14.44
CA ASN A 19 -3.97 -26.44 -15.34
C ASN A 19 -5.26 -27.09 -14.80
N GLN A 20 -6.42 -26.53 -15.15
CA GLN A 20 -7.67 -27.30 -15.34
C GLN A 20 -8.54 -26.62 -16.40
N GLU A 21 -8.61 -27.22 -17.59
CA GLU A 21 -9.57 -26.86 -18.63
C GLU A 21 -10.99 -27.25 -18.19
N TYR A 22 -11.68 -26.34 -17.53
CA TYR A 22 -13.14 -26.38 -17.50
C TYR A 22 -13.67 -25.53 -18.65
N HIS A 23 -14.14 -26.17 -19.72
CA HIS A 23 -14.86 -25.52 -20.82
C HIS A 23 -16.21 -24.95 -20.32
N LEU A 24 -16.17 -23.82 -19.63
CA LEU A 24 -17.28 -22.87 -19.61
C LEU A 24 -17.29 -22.19 -20.97
N ALA A 25 -18.30 -22.51 -21.79
CA ALA A 25 -18.34 -22.15 -23.20
C ALA A 25 -18.16 -20.64 -23.44
N THR A 26 -17.09 -20.27 -24.13
CA THR A 26 -16.83 -18.91 -24.59
C THR A 26 -17.64 -18.60 -25.85
N CYS A 27 -18.57 -17.65 -25.76
CA CYS A 27 -19.21 -17.07 -26.95
C CYS A 27 -18.14 -16.37 -27.81
N PRO A 28 -18.06 -16.58 -29.14
CA PRO A 28 -16.82 -16.26 -29.89
C PRO A 28 -16.45 -14.77 -30.08
N ASN A 29 -17.32 -13.81 -29.74
CA ASN A 29 -17.26 -12.43 -30.27
C ASN A 29 -17.18 -11.28 -29.23
N GLU A 30 -16.89 -11.53 -27.94
CA GLU A 30 -16.69 -10.44 -26.96
C GLU A 30 -15.25 -10.33 -26.45
N SER A 31 -14.55 -9.25 -26.82
CA SER A 31 -13.18 -8.93 -26.42
C SER A 31 -13.11 -8.31 -25.00
N HIS A 32 -13.39 -9.12 -23.97
CA HIS A 32 -13.54 -8.65 -22.58
C HIS A 32 -12.63 -9.36 -21.55
N PRO A 33 -11.33 -8.98 -21.47
CA PRO A 33 -10.36 -9.57 -20.53
C PRO A 33 -10.52 -9.03 -19.09
N ASN A 34 -11.49 -9.54 -18.33
CA ASN A 34 -11.81 -9.07 -16.97
C ASN A 34 -12.09 -10.21 -15.97
N VAL A 35 -11.07 -10.97 -15.56
CA VAL A 35 -11.21 -12.11 -14.62
C VAL A 35 -10.02 -12.26 -13.64
N CYS A 36 -9.66 -11.26 -12.82
CA CYS A 36 -8.83 -11.54 -11.63
C CYS A 36 -9.67 -12.09 -10.46
N ALA A 37 -10.95 -12.38 -10.70
CA ALA A 37 -11.96 -12.83 -9.75
C ALA A 37 -11.80 -14.28 -9.25
N GLY A 38 -10.61 -14.89 -9.31
CA GLY A 38 -10.39 -16.31 -8.97
C GLY A 38 -10.89 -16.69 -7.57
N LYS A 39 -10.58 -15.87 -6.54
CA LYS A 39 -11.16 -16.02 -5.18
C LYS A 39 -12.67 -15.79 -5.16
N THR A 40 -13.14 -14.72 -5.83
CA THR A 40 -14.56 -14.32 -5.79
C THR A 40 -15.46 -15.39 -6.43
N LEU A 41 -15.05 -15.97 -7.55
CA LEU A 41 -15.80 -17.00 -8.26
C LEU A 41 -15.84 -18.34 -7.50
N SER A 42 -14.80 -18.69 -6.73
CA SER A 42 -14.76 -19.96 -5.99
C SER A 42 -15.84 -20.08 -4.92
N TYR A 43 -16.32 -18.96 -4.34
CA TYR A 43 -17.52 -18.92 -3.51
C TYR A 43 -18.78 -18.47 -4.28
N ALA A 44 -18.68 -17.50 -5.18
CA ALA A 44 -19.87 -16.92 -5.82
C ALA A 44 -20.61 -17.92 -6.73
N VAL A 45 -19.90 -18.78 -7.46
CA VAL A 45 -20.52 -19.78 -8.35
C VAL A 45 -21.31 -20.85 -7.57
N PRO A 46 -20.74 -21.56 -6.56
CA PRO A 46 -21.51 -22.55 -5.79
C PRO A 46 -22.61 -21.91 -4.92
N LEU A 47 -22.43 -20.67 -4.45
CA LEU A 47 -23.45 -19.91 -3.74
C LEU A 47 -24.65 -19.61 -4.65
N VAL A 48 -24.41 -19.09 -5.86
CA VAL A 48 -25.48 -18.84 -6.85
C VAL A 48 -26.18 -20.14 -7.24
N GLN A 49 -25.44 -21.23 -7.50
CA GLN A 49 -26.02 -22.54 -7.79
C GLN A 49 -26.88 -23.07 -6.63
N SER A 50 -26.45 -22.87 -5.38
CA SER A 50 -27.20 -23.25 -4.20
C SER A 50 -28.52 -22.50 -4.10
N LEU A 51 -28.52 -21.17 -4.25
CA LEU A 51 -29.75 -20.36 -4.22
C LEU A 51 -30.68 -20.64 -5.41
N GLN A 52 -30.10 -20.91 -6.59
CA GLN A 52 -30.82 -21.28 -7.82
C GLN A 52 -31.59 -22.60 -7.69
N SER A 53 -31.08 -23.55 -6.89
CA SER A 53 -31.71 -24.86 -6.67
C SER A 53 -32.91 -24.85 -5.70
N ILE A 54 -33.19 -23.73 -5.03
CA ILE A 54 -34.26 -23.65 -4.03
C ILE A 54 -35.64 -23.71 -4.71
N GLN A 55 -36.51 -24.58 -4.19
CA GLN A 55 -37.93 -24.64 -4.53
C GLN A 55 -38.79 -24.41 -3.27
N PRO A 56 -39.85 -23.59 -3.33
CA PRO A 56 -40.21 -22.68 -4.43
C PRO A 56 -39.10 -21.66 -4.71
N LYS A 57 -39.09 -21.07 -5.92
CA LYS A 57 -38.06 -20.10 -6.33
C LYS A 57 -37.92 -18.95 -5.34
N VAL A 58 -36.67 -18.59 -5.05
CA VAL A 58 -36.29 -17.45 -4.19
C VAL A 58 -37.06 -16.18 -4.57
N SER A 59 -37.65 -15.55 -3.56
CA SER A 59 -38.41 -14.31 -3.65
C SER A 59 -37.68 -13.15 -2.98
N ARG A 60 -38.02 -11.91 -3.37
CA ARG A 60 -37.59 -10.67 -2.70
C ARG A 60 -38.03 -10.61 -1.23
N SER A 61 -39.13 -11.28 -0.88
CA SER A 61 -39.67 -11.37 0.49
C SER A 61 -38.75 -12.11 1.46
N ASP A 62 -37.94 -13.04 0.95
CA ASP A 62 -37.18 -13.99 1.77
C ASP A 62 -36.01 -13.33 2.49
N GLY A 63 -35.66 -12.10 2.08
CA GLY A 63 -34.52 -11.35 2.58
C GLY A 63 -33.17 -11.98 2.20
N PRO A 64 -32.10 -11.61 2.92
CA PRO A 64 -30.76 -12.13 2.68
C PRO A 64 -30.67 -13.64 2.94
N LEU A 65 -30.47 -14.40 1.87
CA LEU A 65 -30.13 -15.83 1.92
C LEU A 65 -28.61 -16.05 1.94
N ALA A 66 -27.84 -15.08 1.46
CA ALA A 66 -26.39 -15.08 1.50
C ALA A 66 -25.83 -13.73 1.93
N LEU A 67 -24.78 -13.76 2.75
CA LEU A 67 -24.07 -12.60 3.26
C LEU A 67 -22.57 -12.71 2.96
N VAL A 68 -22.02 -11.70 2.27
CA VAL A 68 -20.61 -11.63 1.86
C VAL A 68 -19.98 -10.41 2.51
N ILE A 69 -19.10 -10.63 3.47
CA ILE A 69 -18.37 -9.57 4.19
C ILE A 69 -17.01 -9.35 3.54
N VAL A 70 -16.69 -8.06 3.33
CA VAL A 70 -15.45 -7.61 2.68
C VAL A 70 -14.85 -6.41 3.40
N PRO A 71 -13.51 -6.29 3.49
CA PRO A 71 -12.83 -5.22 4.22
C PRO A 71 -12.98 -3.81 3.62
N THR A 72 -13.14 -3.69 2.29
CA THR A 72 -13.12 -2.39 1.59
C THR A 72 -14.36 -2.17 0.73
N ARG A 73 -14.71 -0.89 0.54
CA ARG A 73 -15.84 -0.45 -0.28
C ARG A 73 -15.66 -0.81 -1.75
N GLU A 74 -14.42 -0.74 -2.22
CA GLU A 74 -14.04 -1.02 -3.60
C GLU A 74 -14.18 -2.52 -3.90
N LEU A 75 -13.75 -3.37 -2.98
CA LEU A 75 -14.00 -4.82 -3.07
C LEU A 75 -15.49 -5.14 -2.95
N ALA A 76 -16.26 -4.41 -2.14
CA ALA A 76 -17.72 -4.57 -2.08
C ALA A 76 -18.38 -4.27 -3.42
N GLN A 77 -17.99 -3.18 -4.08
CA GLN A 77 -18.49 -2.80 -5.40
C GLN A 77 -18.07 -3.80 -6.49
N GLN A 78 -16.82 -4.28 -6.46
CA GLN A 78 -16.29 -5.29 -7.38
C GLN A 78 -17.00 -6.64 -7.22
N THR A 79 -17.12 -7.17 -6.01
CA THR A 79 -17.83 -8.43 -5.72
C THR A 79 -19.32 -8.32 -6.06
N PHE A 80 -19.96 -7.18 -5.76
CA PHE A 80 -21.33 -6.91 -6.21
C PHE A 80 -21.47 -6.94 -7.74
N GLN A 81 -20.57 -6.30 -8.49
CA GLN A 81 -20.55 -6.38 -9.96
C GLN A 81 -20.33 -7.80 -10.49
N THR A 82 -19.51 -8.62 -9.82
CA THR A 82 -19.35 -10.05 -10.14
C THR A 82 -20.66 -10.81 -9.95
N PHE A 83 -21.39 -10.59 -8.85
CA PHE A 83 -22.73 -11.16 -8.69
C PHE A 83 -23.73 -10.65 -9.75
N GLN A 84 -23.71 -9.36 -10.11
CA GLN A 84 -24.56 -8.83 -11.19
C GLN A 84 -24.29 -9.51 -12.55
N LYS A 85 -23.03 -9.87 -12.84
CA LYS A 85 -22.67 -10.64 -14.04
C LYS A 85 -23.17 -12.09 -13.97
N LEU A 86 -22.93 -12.78 -12.85
CA LEU A 86 -23.32 -14.18 -12.63
C LEU A 86 -24.84 -14.39 -12.59
N LEU A 87 -25.60 -13.39 -12.13
CA LEU A 87 -27.06 -13.48 -11.95
C LEU A 87 -27.87 -13.10 -13.20
N LYS A 88 -27.23 -12.77 -14.33
CA LYS A 88 -27.92 -12.54 -15.62
C LYS A 88 -28.94 -13.65 -15.98
N PRO A 89 -28.68 -14.96 -15.77
CA PRO A 89 -29.66 -16.03 -16.04
C PRO A 89 -30.71 -16.23 -14.93
N PHE A 90 -30.52 -15.61 -13.75
CA PHE A 90 -31.23 -15.94 -12.50
C PHE A 90 -31.91 -14.69 -11.91
N THR A 91 -32.65 -13.98 -12.76
CA THR A 91 -33.16 -12.61 -12.54
C THR A 91 -34.07 -12.41 -11.31
N TRP A 92 -34.54 -13.49 -10.68
CA TRP A 92 -35.30 -13.46 -9.43
C TRP A 92 -34.42 -13.35 -8.18
N ILE A 93 -33.15 -13.77 -8.25
CA ILE A 93 -32.18 -13.64 -7.15
C ILE A 93 -31.61 -12.21 -7.19
N VAL A 94 -31.89 -11.41 -6.18
CA VAL A 94 -31.49 -9.99 -6.16
C VAL A 94 -30.17 -9.79 -5.40
N PRO A 95 -29.09 -9.32 -6.05
CA PRO A 95 -27.89 -8.88 -5.36
C PRO A 95 -28.09 -7.46 -4.79
N GLY A 96 -27.38 -7.14 -3.72
CA GLY A 96 -27.33 -5.79 -3.16
C GLY A 96 -26.03 -5.54 -2.41
N VAL A 97 -25.66 -4.26 -2.28
CA VAL A 97 -24.46 -3.81 -1.58
C VAL A 97 -24.82 -2.82 -0.46
N LEU A 98 -24.09 -2.85 0.66
CA LEU A 98 -24.15 -1.85 1.73
C LEU A 98 -22.72 -1.47 2.13
N MET A 99 -22.35 -0.20 1.95
CA MET A 99 -20.97 0.24 2.20
C MET A 99 -20.89 1.69 2.68
N GLY A 100 -19.82 2.04 3.38
CA GLY A 100 -19.60 3.41 3.86
C GLY A 100 -19.63 4.45 2.73
N GLY A 101 -20.19 5.63 2.99
CA GLY A 101 -20.28 6.74 2.02
C GLY A 101 -21.62 6.87 1.29
N GLU A 102 -22.40 5.80 1.14
CA GLU A 102 -23.74 5.90 0.54
C GLU A 102 -24.77 6.58 1.46
N LYS A 103 -25.79 7.22 0.86
CA LYS A 103 -26.89 7.90 1.58
C LYS A 103 -27.85 6.89 2.22
N ARG A 104 -27.88 6.84 3.55
CA ARG A 104 -28.66 5.88 4.37
C ARG A 104 -30.15 5.73 4.00
N LYS A 105 -30.80 6.80 3.49
CA LYS A 105 -32.18 6.76 2.99
C LYS A 105 -32.34 5.88 1.74
N ALA A 106 -31.36 5.89 0.84
CA ALA A 106 -31.35 5.06 -0.38
C ALA A 106 -31.13 3.59 -0.06
N GLU A 107 -30.16 3.26 0.82
CA GLU A 107 -29.95 1.89 1.29
C GLU A 107 -31.18 1.31 1.99
N LYS A 108 -31.80 2.06 2.92
CA LYS A 108 -33.06 1.63 3.56
C LYS A 108 -34.21 1.49 2.55
N ALA A 109 -34.13 2.10 1.36
CA ALA A 109 -35.07 1.84 0.27
C ALA A 109 -34.68 0.58 -0.55
N ARG A 110 -33.38 0.31 -0.77
CA ARG A 110 -32.91 -0.94 -1.40
C ARG A 110 -33.25 -2.16 -0.54
N ILE A 111 -32.97 -2.14 0.76
CA ILE A 111 -33.27 -3.23 1.70
C ILE A 111 -34.77 -3.58 1.68
N ARG A 112 -35.66 -2.58 1.75
CA ARG A 112 -37.13 -2.79 1.68
C ARG A 112 -37.65 -3.32 0.33
N LYS A 113 -36.85 -3.28 -0.75
CA LYS A 113 -37.19 -3.89 -2.06
C LYS A 113 -36.77 -5.36 -2.18
N GLY A 114 -36.23 -5.94 -1.11
CA GLY A 114 -35.67 -7.29 -1.07
C GLY A 114 -34.26 -7.37 -1.67
N ILE A 115 -33.35 -8.01 -0.93
CA ILE A 115 -31.98 -8.34 -1.35
C ILE A 115 -31.72 -9.77 -0.87
N ASN A 116 -31.36 -10.69 -1.77
CA ASN A 116 -31.11 -12.09 -1.47
C ASN A 116 -29.63 -12.41 -1.29
N ILE A 117 -28.75 -11.74 -2.04
CA ILE A 117 -27.28 -11.79 -1.83
C ILE A 117 -26.81 -10.41 -1.39
N LEU A 118 -26.36 -10.29 -0.15
CA LEU A 118 -25.93 -9.04 0.44
C LEU A 118 -24.40 -8.98 0.55
N VAL A 119 -23.77 -8.07 -0.18
CA VAL A 119 -22.34 -7.75 -0.05
C VAL A 119 -22.19 -6.55 0.88
N SER A 120 -21.30 -6.58 1.88
CA SER A 120 -21.19 -5.48 2.84
C SER A 120 -19.82 -5.31 3.50
N THR A 121 -19.49 -4.05 3.82
CA THR A 121 -18.37 -3.71 4.72
C THR A 121 -18.82 -3.77 6.20
N PRO A 122 -18.04 -4.38 7.13
CA PRO A 122 -18.49 -4.69 8.49
C PRO A 122 -19.22 -3.55 9.23
N GLY A 123 -18.58 -2.41 9.42
CA GLY A 123 -19.17 -1.29 10.18
C GLY A 123 -20.45 -0.71 9.56
N ARG A 124 -20.64 -0.80 8.24
CA ARG A 124 -21.92 -0.40 7.61
C ARG A 124 -23.02 -1.42 7.85
N LEU A 125 -22.68 -2.71 7.86
CA LEU A 125 -23.64 -3.75 8.23
C LEU A 125 -24.08 -3.61 9.70
N VAL A 126 -23.14 -3.32 10.60
CA VAL A 126 -23.41 -3.11 12.04
C VAL A 126 -24.32 -1.89 12.27
N ASP A 127 -24.15 -0.79 11.52
CA ASP A 127 -25.10 0.33 11.54
C ASP A 127 -26.52 -0.10 11.13
N HIS A 128 -26.64 -0.97 10.12
CA HIS A 128 -27.94 -1.48 9.71
C HIS A 128 -28.54 -2.46 10.71
N ILE A 129 -27.77 -3.40 11.26
CA ILE A 129 -28.20 -4.32 12.34
C ILE A 129 -28.77 -3.53 13.53
N LYS A 130 -28.07 -2.50 14.00
CA LYS A 130 -28.47 -1.73 15.20
C LYS A 130 -29.66 -0.79 14.99
N HIS A 131 -29.97 -0.40 13.75
CA HIS A 131 -30.87 0.74 13.48
C HIS A 131 -31.81 0.57 12.28
N THR A 132 -31.95 -0.64 11.71
CA THR A 132 -32.80 -0.90 10.54
C THR A 132 -33.69 -2.12 10.77
N LEU A 133 -34.88 -1.90 11.32
CA LEU A 133 -35.88 -2.96 11.62
C LEU A 133 -36.25 -3.86 10.43
N SER A 134 -35.98 -3.44 9.20
CA SER A 134 -36.31 -4.17 7.97
C SER A 134 -35.17 -5.05 7.43
N ILE A 135 -34.16 -5.40 8.24
CA ILE A 135 -33.15 -6.39 7.86
C ILE A 135 -33.18 -7.58 8.84
N ALA A 136 -33.60 -8.74 8.33
CA ALA A 136 -33.65 -9.99 9.08
C ALA A 136 -32.63 -10.96 8.50
N PHE A 137 -31.95 -11.72 9.36
CA PHE A 137 -30.91 -12.69 8.95
C PHE A 137 -31.31 -14.15 9.24
N SER A 138 -32.51 -14.39 9.73
CA SER A 138 -33.05 -15.72 10.05
C SER A 138 -33.11 -16.68 8.85
N ALA A 139 -33.09 -16.16 7.62
CA ALA A 139 -33.07 -16.94 6.38
C ALA A 139 -31.67 -17.11 5.77
N VAL A 140 -30.60 -16.54 6.36
CA VAL A 140 -29.23 -16.65 5.84
C VAL A 140 -28.76 -18.10 5.89
N ARG A 141 -28.39 -18.64 4.72
CA ARG A 141 -27.84 -19.98 4.50
C ARG A 141 -26.33 -19.96 4.20
N TRP A 142 -25.83 -18.86 3.66
CA TRP A 142 -24.41 -18.67 3.30
C TRP A 142 -23.80 -17.47 4.03
N LEU A 143 -22.64 -17.67 4.66
CA LEU A 143 -21.75 -16.60 5.12
C LEU A 143 -20.39 -16.73 4.41
N VAL A 144 -19.91 -15.64 3.83
CA VAL A 144 -18.57 -15.56 3.24
C VAL A 144 -17.80 -14.42 3.88
N LEU A 145 -16.58 -14.69 4.36
CA LEU A 145 -15.61 -13.69 4.79
C LEU A 145 -14.45 -13.68 3.78
N ASP A 146 -14.34 -12.62 2.97
CA ASP A 146 -13.35 -12.50 1.89
C ASP A 146 -12.28 -11.44 2.22
N GLU A 147 -11.02 -11.75 1.92
CA GLU A 147 -9.82 -11.07 2.47
C GLU A 147 -9.93 -10.90 4.02
N ALA A 148 -10.19 -12.00 4.72
CA ALA A 148 -10.48 -12.02 6.16
C ALA A 148 -9.32 -11.46 7.03
N ASP A 149 -8.08 -11.73 6.64
CA ASP A 149 -6.86 -11.12 7.18
C ASP A 149 -6.94 -9.59 7.21
N ARG A 150 -7.37 -8.98 6.10
CA ARG A 150 -7.48 -7.52 5.98
C ARG A 150 -8.62 -6.95 6.79
N THR A 151 -9.64 -7.75 7.07
CA THR A 151 -10.76 -7.34 7.92
C THR A 151 -10.32 -7.21 9.38
N LEU A 152 -9.41 -8.08 9.82
CA LEU A 152 -8.75 -7.99 11.13
C LEU A 152 -7.74 -6.84 11.19
N ASP A 153 -6.87 -6.70 10.19
CA ASP A 153 -5.88 -5.60 10.09
C ASP A 153 -6.50 -4.19 10.16
N LEU A 154 -7.76 -4.04 9.73
CA LEU A 154 -8.51 -2.78 9.76
C LEU A 154 -9.27 -2.57 11.09
N GLY A 155 -9.13 -3.47 12.06
CA GLY A 155 -9.73 -3.36 13.39
C GLY A 155 -11.22 -3.74 13.47
N PHE A 156 -11.79 -4.37 12.44
CA PHE A 156 -13.21 -4.74 12.40
C PHE A 156 -13.57 -5.97 13.25
N GLU A 157 -12.67 -6.48 14.11
CA GLU A 157 -12.91 -7.60 15.03
C GLU A 157 -14.24 -7.45 15.80
N LYS A 158 -14.47 -6.28 16.39
CA LYS A 158 -15.68 -5.99 17.18
C LYS A 158 -16.95 -5.96 16.32
N ASP A 159 -16.84 -5.48 15.08
CA ASP A 159 -17.97 -5.46 14.14
C ASP A 159 -18.29 -6.87 13.63
N LEU A 160 -17.27 -7.68 13.33
CA LEU A 160 -17.44 -9.09 12.98
C LEU A 160 -18.14 -9.85 14.11
N THR A 161 -17.74 -9.70 15.37
CA THR A 161 -18.41 -10.34 16.51
C THR A 161 -19.89 -9.93 16.63
N VAL A 162 -20.23 -8.66 16.37
CA VAL A 162 -21.65 -8.21 16.36
C VAL A 162 -22.43 -8.86 15.20
N ILE A 163 -21.83 -8.96 14.02
CA ILE A 163 -22.44 -9.62 12.85
C ILE A 163 -22.65 -11.11 13.14
N LEU A 164 -21.62 -11.81 13.61
CA LEU A 164 -21.65 -13.24 13.93
C LEU A 164 -22.68 -13.55 15.03
N ASN A 165 -22.77 -12.74 16.08
CA ASN A 165 -23.78 -12.90 17.13
C ASN A 165 -25.21 -12.69 16.58
N SER A 166 -25.41 -11.73 15.67
CA SER A 166 -26.71 -11.51 15.02
C SER A 166 -27.12 -12.65 14.06
N LEU A 167 -26.15 -13.38 13.51
CA LEU A 167 -26.38 -14.59 12.72
C LEU A 167 -26.60 -15.80 13.63
N ASN A 168 -25.80 -15.98 14.67
CA ASN A 168 -25.84 -17.16 15.55
C ASN A 168 -27.08 -17.17 16.44
N SER A 169 -27.69 -16.02 16.72
CA SER A 169 -28.99 -15.93 17.40
C SER A 169 -30.19 -16.23 16.49
N THR A 170 -30.04 -16.28 15.15
CA THR A 170 -31.17 -16.46 14.23
C THR A 170 -30.87 -17.37 13.03
N GLY A 171 -31.73 -18.37 12.83
CA GLY A 171 -31.81 -19.15 11.58
C GLY A 171 -31.21 -20.56 11.62
N PRO A 172 -31.24 -21.26 10.46
CA PRO A 172 -30.82 -22.65 10.32
C PRO A 172 -29.30 -22.81 10.26
N ALA A 173 -28.84 -24.06 10.17
CA ALA A 173 -27.43 -24.38 9.90
C ALA A 173 -26.95 -23.71 8.59
N ARG A 174 -25.74 -23.12 8.63
CA ARG A 174 -25.16 -22.33 7.54
C ARG A 174 -23.92 -22.96 6.94
N GLN A 175 -23.77 -22.72 5.63
CA GLN A 175 -22.53 -22.91 4.89
C GLN A 175 -21.65 -21.66 5.06
N ASN A 176 -20.60 -21.79 5.86
CA ASN A 176 -19.66 -20.70 6.10
C ASN A 176 -18.38 -20.93 5.28
N VAL A 177 -17.85 -19.86 4.69
CA VAL A 177 -16.61 -19.86 3.89
C VAL A 177 -15.71 -18.71 4.35
N LEU A 178 -14.44 -19.02 4.60
CA LEU A 178 -13.41 -18.02 4.91
C LEU A 178 -12.33 -18.07 3.83
N LEU A 179 -12.00 -16.90 3.26
CA LEU A 179 -10.91 -16.73 2.30
C LEU A 179 -9.91 -15.73 2.86
N SER A 180 -8.64 -16.14 2.90
CA SER A 180 -7.53 -15.30 3.36
C SER A 180 -6.30 -15.55 2.48
N ALA A 181 -5.50 -14.51 2.25
CA ALA A 181 -4.22 -14.66 1.57
C ALA A 181 -3.08 -15.10 2.51
N THR A 182 -3.25 -14.94 3.83
CA THR A 182 -2.26 -15.28 4.87
C THR A 182 -2.91 -16.04 6.04
N LEU A 183 -2.10 -16.59 6.95
CA LEU A 183 -2.56 -17.43 8.06
C LEU A 183 -2.05 -16.90 9.41
N THR A 184 -2.42 -15.66 9.73
CA THR A 184 -2.09 -15.08 11.04
C THR A 184 -2.93 -15.71 12.15
N ASN A 185 -2.42 -15.70 13.39
CA ASN A 185 -3.17 -16.13 14.58
C ASN A 185 -4.52 -15.40 14.77
N GLY A 186 -4.69 -14.21 14.17
CA GLY A 186 -5.99 -13.55 14.08
C GLY A 186 -6.97 -14.30 13.20
N VAL A 187 -6.53 -14.69 11.99
CA VAL A 187 -7.35 -15.44 11.02
C VAL A 187 -7.72 -16.82 11.54
N THR A 188 -6.80 -17.52 12.22
CA THR A 188 -7.10 -18.82 12.86
C THR A 188 -8.20 -18.69 13.90
N ARG A 189 -8.05 -17.80 14.89
CA ARG A 189 -9.09 -17.55 15.92
C ARG A 189 -10.43 -17.09 15.31
N LEU A 190 -10.40 -16.32 14.23
CA LEU A 190 -11.60 -15.95 13.49
C LEU A 190 -12.24 -17.16 12.81
N ALA A 191 -11.45 -18.07 12.24
CA ALA A 191 -11.96 -19.34 11.69
C ALA A 191 -12.60 -20.20 12.79
N ASP A 192 -11.97 -20.32 13.96
CA ASP A 192 -12.48 -21.13 15.08
C ASP A 192 -13.83 -20.61 15.63
N VAL A 193 -14.04 -19.28 15.62
CA VAL A 193 -15.31 -18.65 16.04
C VAL A 193 -16.36 -18.63 14.92
N CYS A 194 -15.93 -18.52 13.66
CA CYS A 194 -16.85 -18.47 12.52
C CYS A 194 -17.31 -19.85 12.03
N LEU A 195 -16.53 -20.91 12.28
CA LEU A 195 -16.66 -22.18 11.56
C LEU A 195 -16.86 -23.38 12.48
N ASN A 196 -17.52 -24.41 11.94
CA ASN A 196 -17.75 -25.70 12.59
C ASN A 196 -17.22 -26.81 11.67
N ASN A 197 -16.24 -27.57 12.17
CA ASN A 197 -15.51 -28.63 11.46
C ASN A 197 -15.09 -28.26 10.02
N PRO A 198 -14.27 -27.22 9.83
CA PRO A 198 -13.94 -26.69 8.51
C PRO A 198 -12.92 -27.53 7.73
N VAL A 199 -13.22 -27.76 6.44
CA VAL A 199 -12.26 -28.31 5.47
C VAL A 199 -11.24 -27.23 5.13
N SER A 200 -9.97 -27.47 5.48
CA SER A 200 -8.85 -26.58 5.13
C SER A 200 -8.27 -26.94 3.76
N ILE A 201 -8.34 -26.01 2.81
CA ILE A 201 -7.77 -26.16 1.45
C ILE A 201 -6.57 -25.22 1.33
N HIS A 202 -5.36 -25.75 1.41
CA HIS A 202 -4.12 -24.99 1.17
C HIS A 202 -3.75 -24.98 -0.32
N VAL A 203 -3.33 -23.82 -0.83
CA VAL A 203 -2.72 -23.70 -2.17
C VAL A 203 -1.28 -23.19 -2.01
N SER A 204 -0.34 -24.13 -1.95
CA SER A 204 1.10 -23.91 -1.86
C SER A 204 1.78 -24.27 -3.17
N SER A 205 2.48 -23.32 -3.79
CA SER A 205 3.33 -23.53 -4.97
C SER A 205 4.66 -24.16 -4.54
N ALA A 206 4.65 -25.46 -4.26
CA ALA A 206 5.84 -26.29 -4.14
C ALA A 206 5.87 -27.27 -5.32
N PRO A 207 7.01 -27.50 -5.98
CA PRO A 207 7.14 -28.50 -7.03
C PRO A 207 7.23 -29.91 -6.40
N SER A 208 6.13 -30.39 -5.85
CA SER A 208 6.00 -31.79 -5.46
C SER A 208 5.87 -32.65 -6.72
N SER A 209 6.93 -33.41 -7.01
CA SER A 209 6.79 -34.63 -7.79
C SER A 209 5.76 -35.56 -7.14
N ASP A 210 5.15 -36.38 -7.98
CA ASP A 210 4.16 -37.41 -7.67
C ASP A 210 2.76 -36.94 -7.24
N LEU A 211 1.75 -37.64 -7.76
CA LEU A 211 0.34 -37.36 -7.56
C LEU A 211 -0.22 -38.12 -6.35
N THR A 212 -1.46 -37.79 -5.99
CA THR A 212 -2.36 -38.59 -5.13
C THR A 212 -1.98 -38.75 -3.64
N THR A 213 -2.07 -37.65 -2.88
CA THR A 213 -2.57 -37.74 -1.49
C THR A 213 -3.49 -36.56 -1.15
N THR A 214 -4.72 -36.87 -0.71
CA THR A 214 -5.62 -35.88 -0.08
C THR A 214 -5.32 -35.84 1.42
N SER A 215 -4.25 -35.17 1.81
CA SER A 215 -3.76 -35.14 3.19
C SER A 215 -4.73 -34.41 4.12
N VAL A 216 -5.57 -35.17 4.82
CA VAL A 216 -6.39 -34.66 5.94
C VAL A 216 -5.47 -34.48 7.15
N VAL A 217 -5.00 -33.25 7.35
CA VAL A 217 -4.19 -32.90 8.51
C VAL A 217 -5.11 -32.67 9.71
N THR A 218 -5.19 -33.66 10.60
CA THR A 218 -5.58 -33.46 12.00
C THR A 218 -4.43 -32.76 12.72
N CYS A 219 -4.73 -31.74 13.54
CA CYS A 219 -3.73 -30.89 14.17
C CYS A 219 -3.61 -31.16 15.67
N ASP A 220 -2.46 -31.72 16.09
CA ASP A 220 -1.98 -31.63 17.46
C ASP A 220 -1.17 -30.33 17.67
N PRO A 221 -1.25 -29.67 18.85
CA PRO A 221 -0.69 -28.33 19.04
C PRO A 221 0.60 -28.32 19.88
N GLU A 222 1.76 -28.61 19.28
CA GLU A 222 3.07 -28.33 19.91
C GLU A 222 3.88 -27.26 19.17
N ALA A 223 4.73 -26.56 19.94
CA ALA A 223 5.25 -25.25 19.56
C ALA A 223 6.53 -25.33 18.69
N ALA A 224 6.35 -25.28 17.37
CA ALA A 224 7.43 -24.94 16.43
C ALA A 224 7.21 -23.55 15.83
N SER A 225 8.29 -22.77 15.68
CA SER A 225 8.26 -21.42 15.12
C SER A 225 7.99 -21.43 13.61
N GLN A 226 6.71 -21.39 13.22
CA GLN A 226 6.30 -21.36 11.82
C GLN A 226 6.66 -20.01 11.18
N SER A 227 7.72 -19.98 10.39
CA SER A 227 7.97 -18.90 9.44
C SER A 227 6.87 -18.90 8.37
N GLU A 228 6.08 -17.83 8.31
CA GLU A 228 5.01 -17.70 7.31
C GLU A 228 5.61 -17.71 5.89
N SER A 229 5.55 -18.87 5.21
CA SER A 229 6.00 -18.98 3.82
C SER A 229 4.96 -18.39 2.87
N PHE A 230 5.38 -17.43 2.04
CA PHE A 230 4.45 -16.70 1.17
C PHE A 230 4.54 -17.14 -0.29
N ALA A 231 3.42 -17.58 -0.84
CA ALA A 231 3.30 -17.86 -2.28
C ALA A 231 3.32 -16.56 -3.12
N VAL A 232 4.36 -16.45 -3.96
CA VAL A 232 4.56 -15.41 -4.97
C VAL A 232 4.39 -16.03 -6.36
N PRO A 233 3.71 -15.39 -7.34
CA PRO A 233 3.54 -15.97 -8.67
C PRO A 233 4.88 -16.14 -9.39
N GLU A 234 5.13 -17.30 -10.01
CA GLU A 234 6.39 -17.62 -10.69
C GLU A 234 6.68 -16.69 -11.88
N ALA A 235 5.64 -16.17 -12.53
CA ALA A 235 5.74 -15.18 -13.61
C ALA A 235 6.06 -13.74 -13.14
N LEU A 236 6.27 -13.52 -11.83
CA LEU A 236 6.64 -12.21 -11.27
C LEU A 236 8.17 -12.06 -11.17
N LYS A 237 8.74 -11.11 -11.92
CA LYS A 237 10.13 -10.69 -11.72
C LYS A 237 10.23 -9.68 -10.57
N GLN A 238 11.00 -10.00 -9.53
CA GLN A 238 11.09 -9.18 -8.34
C GLN A 238 12.43 -8.46 -8.25
N PHE A 239 12.38 -7.13 -8.11
CA PHE A 239 13.57 -6.29 -8.10
C PHE A 239 13.66 -5.38 -6.86
N VAL A 240 14.88 -5.00 -6.51
CA VAL A 240 15.20 -3.99 -5.50
C VAL A 240 16.15 -2.95 -6.09
N VAL A 241 16.00 -1.69 -5.68
CA VAL A 241 16.96 -0.62 -5.96
C VAL A 241 17.35 0.08 -4.66
N VAL A 242 18.65 0.22 -4.44
CA VAL A 242 19.22 0.95 -3.30
C VAL A 242 19.48 2.40 -3.70
N VAL A 243 18.71 3.34 -3.14
CA VAL A 243 18.68 4.75 -3.55
C VAL A 243 18.96 5.67 -2.36
N PRO A 244 20.05 6.46 -2.36
CA PRO A 244 20.26 7.51 -1.35
C PRO A 244 19.10 8.52 -1.36
N SER A 245 18.54 8.85 -0.19
CA SER A 245 17.27 9.58 -0.08
C SER A 245 17.21 10.87 -0.92
N LYS A 246 18.34 11.60 -0.99
CA LYS A 246 18.54 12.82 -1.80
C LYS A 246 18.25 12.71 -3.30
N VAL A 247 18.13 11.50 -3.85
CA VAL A 247 17.76 11.20 -5.25
C VAL A 247 16.62 10.18 -5.38
N ARG A 248 15.95 9.81 -4.27
CA ARG A 248 14.84 8.83 -4.25
C ARG A 248 13.71 9.23 -5.20
N LEU A 249 13.34 10.51 -5.18
CA LEU A 249 12.32 11.12 -6.03
C LEU A 249 12.70 11.11 -7.51
N VAL A 250 13.94 11.48 -7.83
CA VAL A 250 14.48 11.47 -9.21
C VAL A 250 14.54 10.06 -9.78
N CYS A 251 14.94 9.08 -8.98
CA CYS A 251 14.95 7.67 -9.38
C CYS A 251 13.55 7.13 -9.69
N LEU A 252 12.53 7.49 -8.90
CA LEU A 252 11.14 7.13 -9.18
C LEU A 252 10.67 7.77 -10.50
N ALA A 253 10.96 9.05 -10.71
CA ALA A 253 10.58 9.76 -11.92
C ALA A 253 11.29 9.21 -13.18
N ALA A 254 12.59 8.96 -13.11
CA ALA A 254 13.37 8.36 -14.19
C ALA A 254 12.85 6.96 -14.57
N PHE A 255 12.42 6.16 -13.58
CA PHE A 255 11.80 4.86 -13.81
C PHE A 255 10.41 4.98 -14.47
N ILE A 256 9.56 5.90 -14.01
CA ILE A 256 8.25 6.19 -14.62
C ILE A 256 8.41 6.68 -16.07
N LEU A 257 9.39 7.55 -16.32
CA LEU A 257 9.70 8.06 -17.67
C LEU A 257 10.18 6.93 -18.59
N ASP A 258 11.07 6.05 -18.13
CA ASP A 258 11.47 4.85 -18.90
C ASP A 258 10.25 4.00 -19.28
N LYS A 259 9.50 3.52 -18.30
CA LYS A 259 8.44 2.53 -18.51
C LYS A 259 7.24 3.10 -19.29
N CYS A 260 6.76 4.28 -18.92
CA CYS A 260 5.57 4.87 -19.55
C CYS A 260 5.86 5.77 -20.75
N LYS A 261 6.93 6.59 -20.74
CA LYS A 261 7.17 7.61 -21.78
C LYS A 261 8.11 7.13 -22.89
N PHE A 262 9.22 6.49 -22.54
CA PHE A 262 10.27 6.13 -23.50
C PHE A 262 10.02 4.75 -24.11
N SER A 263 9.99 3.70 -23.29
CA SER A 263 10.26 2.33 -23.71
C SER A 263 9.02 1.48 -24.01
N GLN A 264 8.05 1.34 -23.08
CA GLN A 264 7.06 0.25 -23.16
C GLN A 264 5.59 0.65 -22.98
N ASN A 265 5.27 1.93 -22.73
CA ASN A 265 3.91 2.41 -22.47
C ASN A 265 3.21 1.64 -21.33
N ASP A 266 3.99 1.32 -20.28
CA ASP A 266 3.60 0.43 -19.18
C ASP A 266 2.48 0.99 -18.29
N LYS A 267 1.81 0.08 -17.57
CA LYS A 267 0.76 0.37 -16.58
C LYS A 267 1.29 0.10 -15.17
N LEU A 268 1.50 1.18 -14.41
CA LEU A 268 2.21 1.20 -13.13
C LEU A 268 1.27 1.42 -11.94
N ILE A 269 1.55 0.75 -10.82
CA ILE A 269 1.03 1.11 -9.49
C ILE A 269 2.22 1.49 -8.59
N VAL A 270 2.12 2.61 -7.87
CA VAL A 270 3.14 3.12 -6.94
C VAL A 270 2.58 3.17 -5.52
N PHE A 271 3.04 2.27 -4.65
CA PHE A 271 2.69 2.23 -3.24
C PHE A 271 3.51 3.24 -2.42
N ILE A 272 2.81 4.13 -1.73
CA ILE A 272 3.31 5.27 -0.96
C ILE A 272 2.65 5.25 0.42
N SER A 273 3.39 5.57 1.48
CA SER A 273 2.95 5.36 2.88
C SER A 273 1.84 6.27 3.41
N SER A 274 1.43 7.33 2.71
CA SER A 274 0.47 8.31 3.25
C SER A 274 -0.34 9.02 2.17
N CYS A 275 -1.57 9.40 2.53
CA CYS A 275 -2.48 10.17 1.67
C CYS A 275 -1.85 11.50 1.23
N GLU A 276 -1.23 12.23 2.16
CA GLU A 276 -0.65 13.54 1.90
C GLU A 276 0.57 13.48 0.96
N ALA A 277 1.34 12.36 0.98
CA ALA A 277 2.41 12.13 0.02
C ALA A 277 1.89 11.70 -1.37
N VAL A 278 0.79 10.94 -1.44
CA VAL A 278 0.11 10.62 -2.70
C VAL A 278 -0.42 11.90 -3.39
N GLU A 279 -1.11 12.77 -2.65
CA GLU A 279 -1.60 14.06 -3.19
C GLU A 279 -0.48 14.96 -3.72
N PHE A 280 0.62 15.04 -2.96
CA PHE A 280 1.79 15.83 -3.32
C PHE A 280 2.47 15.29 -4.59
N LEU A 281 2.75 13.99 -4.65
CA LEU A 281 3.41 13.38 -5.81
C LEU A 281 2.53 13.39 -7.06
N HIS A 282 1.20 13.27 -6.91
CA HIS A 282 0.25 13.40 -8.02
C HIS A 282 0.32 14.79 -8.65
N SER A 283 0.26 15.83 -7.82
CA SER A 283 0.37 17.24 -8.25
C SER A 283 1.72 17.54 -8.90
N LEU A 284 2.81 17.10 -8.27
CA LEU A 284 4.19 17.29 -8.72
C LEU A 284 4.46 16.63 -10.08
N PHE A 285 4.07 15.38 -10.25
CA PHE A 285 4.37 14.62 -11.46
C PHE A 285 3.54 15.08 -12.67
N ILE A 286 2.30 15.53 -12.48
CA ILE A 286 1.54 16.17 -13.56
C ILE A 286 2.26 17.45 -14.04
N ALA A 287 2.71 18.31 -13.13
CA ALA A 287 3.34 19.58 -13.49
C ALA A 287 4.77 19.45 -14.09
N VAL A 288 5.52 18.41 -13.73
CA VAL A 288 6.92 18.25 -14.12
C VAL A 288 7.15 17.15 -15.17
N LEU A 289 6.38 16.05 -15.15
CA LEU A 289 6.59 14.89 -16.04
C LEU A 289 5.62 14.84 -17.22
N SER A 290 4.38 15.33 -17.07
CA SER A 290 3.37 15.35 -18.15
C SER A 290 3.47 16.56 -19.09
N ARG A 291 4.61 17.26 -19.10
CA ARG A 291 4.87 18.38 -20.02
C ARG A 291 4.87 17.90 -21.49
N PRO A 292 4.38 18.70 -22.45
CA PRO A 292 4.42 18.35 -23.87
C PRO A 292 5.84 18.03 -24.35
N SER A 293 6.02 16.87 -24.98
CA SER A 293 7.25 16.51 -25.68
C SER A 293 7.08 16.81 -27.17
N ALA A 294 8.13 17.30 -27.83
CA ALA A 294 8.12 17.57 -29.27
C ALA A 294 7.74 16.34 -30.12
N ASN A 295 7.96 15.13 -29.58
CA ASN A 295 7.73 13.85 -30.27
C ASN A 295 6.26 13.38 -30.24
N HIS A 296 5.29 14.28 -30.01
CA HIS A 296 3.84 14.06 -30.18
C HIS A 296 3.19 12.91 -29.37
N LYS A 297 3.93 12.20 -28.50
CA LYS A 297 3.34 11.21 -27.57
C LYS A 297 2.37 11.90 -26.60
N PRO A 298 1.24 11.26 -26.25
CA PRO A 298 0.28 11.81 -25.29
C PRO A 298 0.93 12.02 -23.90
N PRO A 299 0.43 12.98 -23.11
CA PRO A 299 0.94 13.24 -21.77
C PRO A 299 0.72 12.03 -20.85
N LEU A 300 1.65 11.83 -19.90
CA LEU A 300 1.55 10.75 -18.92
C LEU A 300 0.30 10.93 -18.04
N MET A 301 -0.57 9.90 -18.02
CA MET A 301 -1.73 9.87 -17.15
C MET A 301 -1.33 9.45 -15.73
N PHE A 302 -1.43 10.40 -14.80
CA PHE A 302 -1.28 10.14 -13.36
C PHE A 302 -2.66 10.12 -12.70
N LEU A 303 -2.97 9.03 -12.00
CA LEU A 303 -4.17 8.86 -11.19
C LEU A 303 -3.77 8.60 -9.73
N ARG A 304 -4.72 8.75 -8.80
CA ARG A 304 -4.49 8.56 -7.37
C ARG A 304 -5.61 7.77 -6.71
N LEU A 305 -5.28 6.94 -5.72
CA LEU A 305 -6.24 6.18 -4.93
C LEU A 305 -5.79 6.03 -3.47
N HIS A 306 -6.45 6.73 -2.56
CA HIS A 306 -6.15 6.70 -1.12
C HIS A 306 -7.42 6.90 -0.28
N GLY A 307 -7.27 6.93 1.05
CA GLY A 307 -8.38 6.90 2.00
C GLY A 307 -9.12 8.23 2.19
N ASN A 308 -8.47 9.36 1.87
CA ASN A 308 -9.01 10.70 2.16
C ASN A 308 -9.86 11.28 1.00
N MET A 309 -9.87 10.61 -0.16
CA MET A 309 -10.66 10.99 -1.34
C MET A 309 -12.17 10.78 -1.12
N LYS A 310 -13.02 11.52 -1.85
CA LYS A 310 -14.47 11.25 -1.86
C LYS A 310 -14.75 9.91 -2.54
N GLN A 311 -15.86 9.25 -2.17
CA GLN A 311 -16.18 7.93 -2.74
C GLN A 311 -16.42 7.97 -4.26
N GLU A 312 -16.98 9.08 -4.76
CA GLU A 312 -17.17 9.34 -6.19
C GLU A 312 -15.81 9.40 -6.92
N GLU A 313 -14.91 10.28 -6.49
CA GLU A 313 -13.53 10.41 -7.00
C GLU A 313 -12.75 9.08 -6.98
N ARG A 314 -12.91 8.28 -5.92
CA ARG A 314 -12.25 6.95 -5.78
C ARG A 314 -12.80 5.95 -6.80
N THR A 315 -14.10 6.03 -7.09
CA THR A 315 -14.78 5.14 -8.04
C THR A 315 -14.41 5.52 -9.48
N GLU A 316 -14.39 6.81 -9.79
CA GLU A 316 -13.94 7.36 -11.08
C GLU A 316 -12.48 6.99 -11.37
N ALA A 317 -11.54 7.31 -10.46
CA ALA A 317 -10.13 6.99 -10.64
C ALA A 317 -9.86 5.47 -10.78
N PHE A 318 -10.60 4.64 -10.04
CA PHE A 318 -10.54 3.18 -10.17
C PHE A 318 -11.03 2.70 -11.55
N GLN A 319 -12.17 3.21 -12.03
CA GLN A 319 -12.71 2.85 -13.34
C GLN A 319 -11.80 3.31 -14.48
N GLN A 320 -11.33 4.57 -14.43
CA GLN A 320 -10.42 5.15 -15.41
C GLN A 320 -9.10 4.36 -15.49
N PHE A 321 -8.46 4.05 -14.36
CA PHE A 321 -7.24 3.25 -14.36
C PHE A 321 -7.50 1.80 -14.81
N SER A 322 -8.64 1.20 -14.46
CA SER A 322 -8.98 -0.16 -14.88
C SER A 322 -9.12 -0.27 -16.40
N ALA A 323 -9.85 0.67 -17.03
CA ALA A 323 -10.05 0.73 -18.48
C ALA A 323 -8.78 1.11 -19.27
N SER A 324 -7.88 1.89 -18.69
CA SER A 324 -6.68 2.39 -19.39
C SER A 324 -5.65 1.29 -19.65
N GLN A 325 -5.03 1.32 -20.83
CA GLN A 325 -3.96 0.38 -21.19
C GLN A 325 -2.58 0.76 -20.60
N SER A 326 -2.39 2.04 -20.25
CA SER A 326 -1.14 2.64 -19.77
C SER A 326 -1.45 3.68 -18.69
N GLY A 327 -0.45 4.06 -17.90
CA GLY A 327 -0.55 5.14 -16.91
C GLY A 327 -0.09 4.73 -15.52
N VAL A 328 -0.09 5.69 -14.59
CA VAL A 328 0.50 5.54 -13.25
C VAL A 328 -0.56 5.79 -12.17
N LEU A 329 -0.84 4.79 -11.35
CA LEU A 329 -1.68 4.92 -10.16
C LEU A 329 -0.82 5.12 -8.90
N LEU A 330 -0.91 6.29 -8.28
CA LEU A 330 -0.27 6.60 -6.99
C LEU A 330 -1.23 6.25 -5.84
N CYS A 331 -0.84 5.35 -4.94
CA CYS A 331 -1.79 4.83 -3.94
C CYS A 331 -1.17 4.47 -2.58
N THR A 332 -2.03 4.42 -1.56
CA THR A 332 -1.73 3.76 -0.28
C THR A 332 -2.28 2.32 -0.28
N ASP A 333 -2.09 1.57 0.80
CA ASP A 333 -2.55 0.17 0.96
C ASP A 333 -4.08 -0.04 1.01
N VAL A 334 -4.83 1.01 0.69
CA VAL A 334 -6.19 0.94 0.16
C VAL A 334 -6.25 0.09 -1.12
N ALA A 335 -5.21 0.16 -1.98
CA ALA A 335 -5.16 -0.57 -3.25
C ALA A 335 -4.46 -1.94 -3.17
N ALA A 336 -3.86 -2.31 -2.02
CA ALA A 336 -2.99 -3.48 -1.92
C ALA A 336 -3.73 -4.84 -1.87
N ARG A 337 -5.01 -4.86 -1.48
CA ARG A 337 -5.82 -6.08 -1.28
C ARG A 337 -7.18 -5.97 -1.97
N GLY A 338 -7.80 -7.10 -2.32
CA GLY A 338 -9.10 -7.19 -3.00
C GLY A 338 -9.14 -6.78 -4.47
N LEU A 339 -8.53 -5.64 -4.82
CA LEU A 339 -8.78 -4.96 -6.10
C LEU A 339 -8.37 -5.78 -7.34
N ASP A 340 -9.30 -5.88 -8.28
CA ASP A 340 -9.07 -6.24 -9.68
C ASP A 340 -8.59 -4.98 -10.43
N LEU A 341 -7.32 -4.98 -10.81
CA LEU A 341 -6.69 -3.93 -11.61
C LEU A 341 -6.03 -4.65 -12.79
N PRO A 342 -6.72 -4.79 -13.93
CA PRO A 342 -6.26 -5.63 -15.03
C PRO A 342 -5.05 -5.01 -15.75
N GLN A 343 -4.21 -5.88 -16.32
CA GLN A 343 -3.07 -5.53 -17.20
C GLN A 343 -2.00 -4.61 -16.58
N VAL A 344 -1.91 -4.53 -15.25
CA VAL A 344 -0.82 -3.83 -14.56
C VAL A 344 0.49 -4.57 -14.79
N THR A 345 1.52 -3.92 -15.33
CA THR A 345 2.81 -4.54 -15.66
C THR A 345 3.86 -4.34 -14.57
N TRP A 346 3.81 -3.22 -13.85
CA TRP A 346 4.79 -2.87 -12.80
C TRP A 346 4.16 -2.47 -11.46
N ILE A 347 4.67 -3.06 -10.38
CA ILE A 347 4.36 -2.68 -8.99
C ILE A 347 5.59 -2.05 -8.33
N ILE A 348 5.54 -0.74 -8.12
CA ILE A 348 6.60 0.01 -7.46
C ILE A 348 6.24 0.20 -5.98
N GLN A 349 7.09 -0.29 -5.09
CA GLN A 349 6.97 -0.08 -3.65
C GLN A 349 7.92 1.05 -3.26
N TYR A 350 7.45 2.28 -3.47
CA TYR A 350 8.23 3.49 -3.26
C TYR A 350 8.51 3.75 -1.77
N THR A 351 7.55 3.40 -0.90
CA THR A 351 7.82 3.14 0.52
C THR A 351 7.77 1.63 0.78
N PRO A 352 8.74 1.05 1.51
CA PRO A 352 8.68 -0.35 1.90
C PRO A 352 7.41 -0.68 2.69
N PRO A 353 6.93 -1.92 2.61
CA PRO A 353 5.79 -2.38 3.39
C PRO A 353 6.15 -2.61 4.86
N THR A 354 5.14 -2.55 5.74
CA THR A 354 5.34 -2.73 7.19
C THR A 354 5.41 -4.20 7.64
N ALA A 355 5.17 -5.14 6.72
CA ALA A 355 5.35 -6.58 6.92
C ALA A 355 5.61 -7.31 5.59
N ALA A 356 6.26 -8.48 5.62
CA ALA A 356 6.44 -9.32 4.43
C ALA A 356 5.11 -9.79 3.81
N ALA A 357 4.08 -10.03 4.64
CA ALA A 357 2.71 -10.23 4.16
C ALA A 357 2.20 -9.09 3.27
N GLU A 358 2.43 -7.83 3.65
CA GLU A 358 1.99 -6.65 2.91
C GLU A 358 2.73 -6.50 1.56
N TYR A 359 4.03 -6.82 1.51
CA TYR A 359 4.79 -6.95 0.26
C TYR A 359 4.06 -7.88 -0.74
N VAL A 360 3.71 -9.07 -0.27
CA VAL A 360 3.12 -10.18 -1.06
C VAL A 360 1.72 -9.86 -1.58
N HIS A 361 1.01 -8.95 -0.91
CA HIS A 361 -0.28 -8.41 -1.36
C HIS A 361 -0.13 -7.34 -2.46
N ARG A 362 0.82 -6.41 -2.27
CA ARG A 362 1.14 -5.34 -3.22
C ARG A 362 1.60 -5.92 -4.54
N VAL A 363 2.58 -6.83 -4.55
CA VAL A 363 3.07 -7.44 -5.80
C VAL A 363 2.01 -8.34 -6.46
N GLY A 364 1.09 -8.91 -5.67
CA GLY A 364 -0.10 -9.61 -6.16
C GLY A 364 -1.13 -8.73 -6.89
N ARG A 365 -0.83 -7.46 -7.19
CA ARG A 365 -1.60 -6.64 -8.15
C ARG A 365 -1.14 -6.83 -9.62
N THR A 366 0.08 -7.33 -9.88
CA THR A 366 0.55 -7.74 -11.22
C THR A 366 0.69 -9.27 -11.31
N ALA A 367 1.25 -9.79 -12.41
CA ALA A 367 1.48 -11.21 -12.68
C ALA A 367 0.23 -12.09 -12.49
N ARG A 368 -0.86 -11.74 -13.19
CA ARG A 368 -2.19 -12.34 -13.03
C ARG A 368 -2.66 -13.03 -14.31
N ILE A 369 -3.39 -14.15 -14.18
CA ILE A 369 -4.02 -14.86 -15.32
C ILE A 369 -3.00 -15.22 -16.42
N GLY A 370 -1.84 -15.77 -16.03
CA GLY A 370 -0.74 -16.10 -16.95
C GLY A 370 0.03 -14.89 -17.52
N ALA A 371 -0.42 -13.65 -17.29
CA ALA A 371 0.34 -12.47 -17.67
C ALA A 371 1.64 -12.37 -16.83
N ARG A 372 2.72 -11.93 -17.48
CA ARG A 372 3.98 -11.58 -16.79
C ARG A 372 3.80 -10.29 -16.02
N GLY A 373 4.56 -10.13 -14.94
CA GLY A 373 4.59 -8.91 -14.14
C GLY A 373 5.96 -8.64 -13.55
N SER A 374 6.22 -7.41 -13.13
CA SER A 374 7.44 -7.05 -12.41
C SER A 374 7.17 -6.19 -11.19
N SER A 375 7.99 -6.31 -10.14
CA SER A 375 7.95 -5.45 -8.95
C SER A 375 9.29 -4.78 -8.69
N LEU A 376 9.27 -3.55 -8.15
CA LEU A 376 10.46 -2.80 -7.77
C LEU A 376 10.31 -2.22 -6.36
N LEU A 377 11.14 -2.69 -5.43
CA LEU A 377 11.24 -2.18 -4.06
C LEU A 377 12.30 -1.08 -3.96
N PHE A 378 11.93 0.09 -3.43
CA PHE A 378 12.87 1.18 -3.14
C PHE A 378 13.36 1.09 -1.69
N LEU A 379 14.67 0.93 -1.49
CA LEU A 379 15.32 0.98 -0.18
C LEU A 379 16.36 2.12 -0.15
N THR A 380 16.55 2.80 0.99
CA THR A 380 17.80 3.54 1.23
C THR A 380 18.93 2.57 1.62
N PRO A 381 20.21 2.99 1.58
CA PRO A 381 21.32 2.15 2.07
C PRO A 381 21.13 1.63 3.50
N ALA A 382 20.44 2.37 4.38
CA ALA A 382 20.14 1.96 5.75
C ALA A 382 18.94 0.99 5.86
N GLU A 383 18.12 0.87 4.81
CA GLU A 383 16.94 -0.01 4.75
C GLU A 383 17.29 -1.40 4.16
N THR A 384 18.55 -1.63 3.74
CA THR A 384 19.02 -2.81 3.00
C THR A 384 18.84 -4.15 3.74
N ALA A 385 18.89 -4.16 5.07
CA ALA A 385 18.61 -5.35 5.88
C ALA A 385 17.21 -5.95 5.65
N PHE A 386 16.27 -5.17 5.10
CA PHE A 386 14.93 -5.65 4.75
C PHE A 386 14.93 -6.64 3.59
N ILE A 387 16.01 -6.72 2.80
CA ILE A 387 16.19 -7.78 1.80
C ILE A 387 16.31 -9.14 2.49
N THR A 388 17.09 -9.22 3.59
CA THR A 388 17.23 -10.43 4.40
C THR A 388 15.91 -10.81 5.08
N GLU A 389 15.18 -9.82 5.60
CA GLU A 389 13.85 -10.05 6.20
C GLU A 389 12.86 -10.65 5.18
N LEU A 390 12.86 -10.18 3.93
CA LEU A 390 12.05 -10.76 2.85
C LEU A 390 12.56 -12.17 2.45
N ALA A 391 13.88 -12.39 2.43
CA ALA A 391 14.46 -13.70 2.15
C ALA A 391 14.08 -14.76 3.21
N ASN A 392 13.96 -14.38 4.50
CA ASN A 392 13.46 -15.24 5.58
C ASN A 392 12.04 -15.79 5.32
N HIS A 393 11.27 -15.13 4.44
CA HIS A 393 9.93 -15.53 4.01
C HIS A 393 9.89 -16.13 2.58
N ASN A 394 11.05 -16.56 2.06
CA ASN A 394 11.26 -17.07 0.69
C ASN A 394 11.02 -16.04 -0.44
N ILE A 395 11.18 -14.74 -0.17
CA ILE A 395 11.00 -13.67 -1.17
C ILE A 395 12.37 -13.17 -1.65
N SER A 396 12.89 -13.79 -2.71
CA SER A 396 14.15 -13.39 -3.36
C SER A 396 13.97 -12.18 -4.29
N LEU A 397 14.90 -11.22 -4.23
CA LEU A 397 14.90 -9.99 -5.04
C LEU A 397 16.20 -9.86 -5.85
N SER A 398 16.11 -9.43 -7.11
CA SER A 398 17.27 -9.08 -7.95
C SER A 398 17.59 -7.58 -7.87
N GLU A 399 18.86 -7.19 -7.78
CA GLU A 399 19.24 -5.77 -7.79
C GLU A 399 19.09 -5.15 -9.19
N MET A 400 18.46 -3.97 -9.27
CA MET A 400 18.62 -3.03 -10.39
C MET A 400 19.46 -1.84 -9.92
N LYS A 401 20.51 -1.49 -10.67
CA LYS A 401 21.43 -0.42 -10.26
C LYS A 401 20.80 0.95 -10.50
N LEU A 402 21.08 1.88 -9.59
CA LEU A 402 20.60 3.26 -9.68
C LEU A 402 21.04 3.96 -10.97
N GLN A 403 22.27 3.72 -11.46
CA GLN A 403 22.77 4.34 -12.69
C GLN A 403 21.98 3.87 -13.93
N ASP A 404 21.62 2.59 -14.00
CA ASP A 404 20.86 2.01 -15.12
C ASP A 404 19.44 2.61 -15.19
N ILE A 405 18.83 2.90 -14.04
CA ILE A 405 17.52 3.58 -13.98
C ILE A 405 17.66 5.07 -14.36
N LEU A 406 18.69 5.76 -13.84
CA LEU A 406 18.91 7.18 -14.13
C LEU A 406 19.36 7.42 -15.59
N SER A 407 19.92 6.43 -16.28
CA SER A 407 20.30 6.58 -17.70
C SER A 407 19.12 6.84 -18.62
N SER A 408 17.89 6.52 -18.21
CA SER A 408 16.68 6.83 -19.00
C SER A 408 16.52 8.34 -19.27
N LEU A 409 17.02 9.21 -18.39
CA LEU A 409 16.97 10.66 -18.57
C LEU A 409 17.80 11.14 -19.78
N MET A 410 18.67 10.30 -20.33
CA MET A 410 19.42 10.57 -21.56
C MET A 410 18.55 10.57 -22.81
N PHE A 411 17.36 9.95 -22.79
CA PHE A 411 16.45 9.85 -23.94
C PHE A 411 15.62 11.12 -24.21
N ASP A 412 15.63 12.11 -23.32
CA ASP A 412 14.86 13.35 -23.47
C ASP A 412 15.72 14.57 -23.12
N ASP A 413 16.02 15.39 -24.13
CA ASP A 413 16.88 16.58 -24.00
C ASP A 413 16.24 17.72 -23.17
N VAL A 414 14.98 17.61 -22.75
CA VAL A 414 14.40 18.47 -21.69
C VAL A 414 15.18 18.35 -20.37
N TYR A 415 15.85 17.22 -20.11
CA TYR A 415 16.67 17.02 -18.91
C TYR A 415 18.16 17.33 -19.12
N LYS A 416 18.55 17.82 -20.31
CA LYS A 416 19.96 18.14 -20.64
C LYS A 416 20.42 19.37 -19.87
N GLY A 417 21.56 19.27 -19.19
CA GLY A 417 22.17 20.39 -18.49
C GLY A 417 22.99 21.30 -19.42
N ARG A 418 23.77 22.21 -18.81
CA ARG A 418 24.61 23.19 -19.51
C ARG A 418 26.10 22.80 -19.54
N GLY A 419 26.47 21.73 -18.84
CA GLY A 419 27.82 21.21 -18.77
C GLY A 419 28.30 20.62 -20.10
N LYS A 420 29.62 20.67 -20.31
CA LYS A 420 30.30 20.06 -21.46
C LYS A 420 31.02 18.79 -21.01
N TYR A 421 30.23 17.76 -20.70
CA TYR A 421 30.74 16.45 -20.30
C TYR A 421 30.71 15.46 -21.47
N HIS A 422 31.75 14.63 -21.59
CA HIS A 422 31.87 13.61 -22.64
C HIS A 422 31.79 12.16 -22.13
N ARG A 423 31.72 11.96 -20.81
CA ARG A 423 31.54 10.64 -20.17
C ARG A 423 30.09 10.47 -19.71
N ALA A 424 29.55 9.26 -19.83
CA ALA A 424 28.14 8.97 -19.55
C ALA A 424 27.73 9.24 -18.09
N GLU A 425 28.50 8.80 -17.09
CA GLU A 425 28.12 8.97 -15.68
C GLU A 425 28.00 10.44 -15.24
N PRO A 426 28.94 11.37 -15.55
CA PRO A 426 28.75 12.80 -15.30
C PRO A 426 27.49 13.37 -15.98
N LEU A 427 27.18 12.96 -17.22
CA LEU A 427 25.97 13.39 -17.92
C LEU A 427 24.70 12.90 -17.21
N ILE A 428 24.63 11.62 -16.83
CA ILE A 428 23.50 11.04 -16.10
C ILE A 428 23.28 11.79 -14.78
N ARG A 429 24.35 12.07 -14.04
CA ARG A 429 24.32 12.85 -12.79
C ARG A 429 23.88 14.30 -13.01
N GLU A 430 24.29 14.93 -14.11
CA GLU A 430 23.80 16.26 -14.48
C GLU A 430 22.31 16.24 -14.78
N ARG A 431 21.82 15.31 -15.62
CA ARG A 431 20.39 15.20 -15.96
C ARG A 431 19.52 14.90 -14.74
N ALA A 432 19.99 14.05 -13.85
CA ALA A 432 19.36 13.80 -12.54
C ALA A 432 19.30 15.06 -11.66
N THR A 433 20.29 15.96 -11.79
CA THR A 433 20.31 17.25 -11.08
C THR A 433 19.33 18.24 -11.72
N VAL A 434 19.24 18.32 -13.05
CA VAL A 434 18.23 19.15 -13.75
C VAL A 434 16.81 18.76 -13.32
N LEU A 435 16.49 17.45 -13.32
CA LEU A 435 15.17 16.97 -12.88
C LEU A 435 14.90 17.24 -11.39
N GLN A 436 15.92 17.12 -10.52
CA GLN A 436 15.79 17.53 -9.11
C GLN A 436 15.51 19.04 -8.98
N THR A 437 16.19 19.88 -9.76
CA THR A 437 15.95 21.33 -9.78
C THR A 437 14.52 21.66 -10.24
N GLU A 438 13.97 20.93 -11.21
CA GLU A 438 12.58 21.15 -11.63
C GLU A 438 11.54 20.76 -10.56
N PHE A 439 11.79 19.71 -9.77
CA PHE A 439 10.96 19.43 -8.59
C PHE A 439 11.08 20.52 -7.52
N GLU A 440 12.29 21.02 -7.25
CA GLU A 440 12.50 22.13 -6.31
C GLU A 440 11.88 23.45 -6.82
N ASN A 441 11.87 23.69 -8.14
CA ASN A 441 11.22 24.84 -8.74
C ASN A 441 9.70 24.78 -8.59
N PHE A 442 9.07 23.62 -8.82
CA PHE A 442 7.64 23.43 -8.54
C PHE A 442 7.30 23.64 -7.06
N VAL A 443 8.06 23.02 -6.14
CA VAL A 443 7.79 23.09 -4.70
C VAL A 443 7.93 24.52 -4.15
N HIS A 444 8.77 25.36 -4.75
CA HIS A 444 8.98 26.74 -4.33
C HIS A 444 8.27 27.77 -5.23
N ALA A 445 7.44 27.33 -6.19
CA ALA A 445 6.69 28.23 -7.08
C ALA A 445 5.55 28.97 -6.36
N ASP A 446 4.88 28.32 -5.41
CA ASP A 446 3.81 28.94 -4.62
C ASP A 446 3.70 28.36 -3.19
N ALA A 447 3.09 29.14 -2.30
CA ALA A 447 2.96 28.77 -0.89
C ALA A 447 2.14 27.48 -0.66
N ARG A 448 1.20 27.13 -1.56
CA ARG A 448 0.40 25.90 -1.45
C ARG A 448 1.24 24.68 -1.80
N SER A 449 2.01 24.72 -2.88
CA SER A 449 2.94 23.65 -3.28
C SER A 449 4.01 23.41 -2.21
N LEU A 450 4.58 24.49 -1.64
CA LEU A 450 5.54 24.40 -0.54
C LEU A 450 4.94 23.76 0.71
N GLN A 451 3.69 24.12 1.05
CA GLN A 451 3.00 23.56 2.22
C GLN A 451 2.52 22.12 1.99
N ALA A 452 2.20 21.74 0.75
CA ALA A 452 1.93 20.36 0.37
C ALA A 452 3.17 19.48 0.55
N ALA A 453 4.34 19.92 0.08
CA ALA A 453 5.62 19.22 0.28
C ALA A 453 5.97 19.05 1.78
N LYS A 454 5.77 20.09 2.59
CA LYS A 454 5.98 20.04 4.05
C LYS A 454 5.04 19.04 4.73
N LYS A 455 3.75 19.04 4.39
CA LYS A 455 2.76 18.07 4.90
C LYS A 455 3.07 16.63 4.45
N ALA A 456 3.49 16.44 3.19
CA ALA A 456 3.90 15.15 2.65
C ALA A 456 5.08 14.57 3.46
N LEU A 457 6.16 15.34 3.66
CA LEU A 457 7.29 14.93 4.49
C LEU A 457 6.86 14.62 5.94
N GLN A 458 6.04 15.46 6.57
CA GLN A 458 5.52 15.21 7.93
C GLN A 458 4.74 13.89 8.00
N SER A 459 3.88 13.62 7.02
CA SER A 459 3.10 12.38 6.95
C SER A 459 3.97 11.15 6.72
N PHE A 460 5.03 11.27 5.92
CA PHE A 460 6.02 10.21 5.69
C PHE A 460 6.81 9.91 6.97
N LEU A 461 7.32 10.92 7.67
CA LEU A 461 8.03 10.73 8.95
C LEU A 461 7.12 10.08 10.01
N ARG A 462 5.84 10.48 10.07
CA ARG A 462 4.82 9.83 10.92
C ARG A 462 4.59 8.37 10.54
N ALA A 463 4.52 8.02 9.26
CA ALA A 463 4.42 6.62 8.83
C ALA A 463 5.69 5.82 9.12
N TYR A 464 6.86 6.47 9.08
CA TYR A 464 8.13 5.85 9.45
C TYR A 464 8.21 5.54 10.96
N THR A 465 7.55 6.32 11.82
CA THR A 465 7.43 5.96 13.24
C THR A 465 6.47 4.79 13.51
N THR A 466 5.58 4.40 12.58
CA THR A 466 4.62 3.30 12.79
C THR A 466 5.09 1.89 12.39
N TYR A 467 6.29 1.70 11.83
CA TYR A 467 6.85 0.35 11.61
C TYR A 467 6.85 -0.50 12.91
N PRO A 468 6.55 -1.81 12.85
CA PRO A 468 6.45 -2.66 14.04
C PRO A 468 7.79 -2.86 14.76
N ALA A 469 7.73 -3.32 16.01
CA ALA A 469 8.89 -3.45 16.90
C ALA A 469 10.03 -4.29 16.31
N HIS A 470 9.74 -5.44 15.70
CA HIS A 470 10.76 -6.31 15.09
C HIS A 470 11.52 -5.59 13.97
N LEU A 471 10.83 -4.79 13.14
CA LEU A 471 11.45 -4.00 12.06
C LEU A 471 12.14 -2.71 12.52
N LYS A 472 12.08 -2.32 13.81
CA LYS A 472 12.70 -1.07 14.29
C LYS A 472 14.22 -1.04 14.20
N HIS A 473 14.90 -2.18 14.13
CA HIS A 473 16.34 -2.23 13.90
C HIS A 473 16.73 -1.77 12.48
N ILE A 474 15.77 -1.83 11.53
CA ILE A 474 15.92 -1.36 10.15
C ILE A 474 15.29 0.04 10.00
N PHE A 475 13.98 0.14 10.27
CA PHE A 475 13.19 1.36 10.04
C PHE A 475 13.09 2.22 11.31
N HIS A 476 14.24 2.76 11.74
CA HIS A 476 14.30 3.71 12.85
C HIS A 476 14.38 5.16 12.37
N ILE A 477 13.56 6.07 12.93
CA ILE A 477 13.55 7.47 12.50
C ILE A 477 14.89 8.19 12.72
N ARG A 478 15.69 7.80 13.71
CA ARG A 478 17.04 8.37 13.92
C ARG A 478 18.05 7.95 12.84
N SER A 479 17.77 6.90 12.06
CA SER A 479 18.58 6.48 10.90
C SER A 479 18.27 7.32 9.65
N LEU A 480 17.20 8.11 9.64
CA LEU A 480 16.86 9.01 8.54
C LEU A 480 17.58 10.36 8.68
N HIS A 481 18.48 10.66 7.74
CA HIS A 481 19.05 12.00 7.61
C HIS A 481 17.98 12.99 7.12
N LEU A 482 17.34 13.72 8.04
CA LEU A 482 16.18 14.58 7.77
C LEU A 482 16.37 15.56 6.61
N GLY A 483 17.56 16.13 6.40
CA GLY A 483 17.83 17.00 5.23
C GLY A 483 17.79 16.26 3.87
N HIS A 484 18.22 15.00 3.81
CA HIS A 484 18.14 14.19 2.59
C HIS A 484 16.71 13.69 2.36
N ALA A 485 15.94 13.46 3.43
CA ALA A 485 14.50 13.22 3.33
C ALA A 485 13.77 14.47 2.83
N ALA A 486 14.08 15.67 3.34
CA ALA A 486 13.48 16.92 2.87
C ALA A 486 13.73 17.15 1.36
N LYS A 487 14.96 16.94 0.90
CA LYS A 487 15.30 17.01 -0.54
C LYS A 487 14.53 15.99 -1.40
N SER A 488 14.14 14.84 -0.85
CA SER A 488 13.27 13.86 -1.53
C SER A 488 11.80 14.28 -1.64
N PHE A 489 11.42 15.45 -1.11
CA PHE A 489 10.14 16.13 -1.34
C PHE A 489 10.33 17.50 -2.01
N GLY A 490 11.47 17.74 -2.68
CA GLY A 490 11.77 19.02 -3.36
C GLY A 490 11.97 20.22 -2.41
N LEU A 491 12.18 19.99 -1.12
CA LEU A 491 12.51 21.04 -0.16
C LEU A 491 14.01 21.33 -0.22
N ARG A 492 14.37 22.61 -0.36
CA ARG A 492 15.76 23.09 -0.37
C ARG A 492 16.40 22.99 1.02
N ASP A 493 15.61 23.33 2.05
CA ASP A 493 16.00 23.32 3.46
C ASP A 493 15.36 22.16 4.25
N ALA A 494 16.06 21.71 5.29
CA ALA A 494 15.48 20.81 6.29
C ALA A 494 14.46 21.59 7.16
N PRO A 495 13.19 21.16 7.31
CA PRO A 495 12.20 21.93 8.04
C PRO A 495 12.52 22.02 9.54
N GLN A 496 12.66 23.25 10.03
CA GLN A 496 12.76 23.56 11.45
C GLN A 496 11.48 23.15 12.19
N GLY A 497 11.59 22.67 13.43
CA GLY A 497 10.46 22.31 14.29
C GLY A 497 9.92 20.88 14.19
N LEU A 498 10.43 20.02 13.27
CA LEU A 498 9.93 18.65 13.10
C LEU A 498 10.03 17.76 14.35
N SER A 499 10.88 18.09 15.34
CA SER A 499 11.03 17.32 16.57
C SER A 499 9.74 17.25 17.42
N ALA A 500 8.79 18.17 17.23
CA ALA A 500 7.50 18.14 17.92
C ALA A 500 6.57 16.99 17.47
N ALA A 501 6.86 16.32 16.35
CA ALA A 501 6.12 15.15 15.89
C ALA A 501 6.54 13.84 16.61
N ALA A 502 7.59 13.87 17.45
CA ALA A 502 8.17 12.70 18.10
C ALA A 502 7.48 12.27 19.41
N GLY A 503 6.17 12.53 19.54
CA GLY A 503 5.32 12.11 20.67
C GLY A 503 5.37 13.02 21.91
N PRO A 504 4.31 13.07 22.72
CA PRO A 504 4.28 13.82 23.96
C PRO A 504 4.92 13.00 25.11
N GLY A 505 6.15 13.34 25.49
CA GLY A 505 6.84 12.71 26.62
C GLY A 505 7.98 13.57 27.16
N ALA A 506 8.12 13.62 28.48
CA ALA A 506 9.18 14.31 29.22
C ALA A 506 9.33 15.82 28.94
N SER A 507 8.36 16.62 29.39
CA SER A 507 8.53 18.06 29.62
C SER A 507 9.44 18.34 30.84
N GLY A 508 10.71 17.97 30.72
CA GLY A 508 11.73 18.13 31.77
C GLY A 508 12.31 19.54 31.80
N GLY A 509 11.70 20.44 32.58
CA GLY A 509 12.22 21.79 32.76
C GLY A 509 13.55 21.81 33.53
N HIS A 510 14.61 22.33 32.92
CA HIS A 510 15.87 22.63 33.62
C HIS A 510 16.06 24.14 33.78
N ARG A 511 15.77 24.60 35.01
CA ARG A 511 16.19 25.92 35.51
C ARG A 511 17.71 26.03 35.38
N LYS A 512 18.20 27.22 35.01
CA LYS A 512 19.60 27.60 35.26
C LYS A 512 19.87 27.42 36.74
N ASN A 513 21.00 26.80 37.09
CA ASN A 513 21.57 26.95 38.42
C ASN A 513 23.06 27.30 38.28
N GLN A 514 23.45 28.44 38.82
CA GLN A 514 24.85 28.83 38.92
C GLN A 514 25.42 28.20 40.19
N ASN A 515 26.55 27.48 40.12
CA ASN A 515 27.56 27.64 41.16
C ASN A 515 28.96 27.16 40.73
N GLN A 516 29.89 28.11 40.84
CA GLN A 516 31.27 28.01 41.33
C GLN A 516 32.21 26.87 40.87
N ALA A 517 33.43 27.28 40.53
CA ALA A 517 34.51 26.37 40.14
C ALA A 517 35.47 26.09 41.32
N ARG A 518 35.94 24.83 41.44
CA ARG A 518 37.34 24.46 41.77
C ARG A 518 37.50 22.95 42.02
N LYS A 519 38.27 22.28 41.16
CA LYS A 519 39.50 21.53 41.52
C LYS A 519 40.23 21.07 40.24
N GLN A 520 41.54 20.91 40.35
CA GLN A 520 42.44 20.45 39.28
C GLN A 520 42.96 19.04 39.60
N ASN A 521 43.66 18.45 38.62
CA ASN A 521 44.52 17.27 38.71
C ASN A 521 43.84 15.93 39.03
N GLN A 522 43.80 15.05 38.02
CA GLN A 522 44.92 14.10 37.82
C GLN A 522 45.10 13.78 36.33
N LYS A 523 46.28 13.25 35.95
CA LYS A 523 46.63 12.78 34.60
C LYS A 523 46.61 11.26 34.56
N LYS A 524 46.28 10.65 33.41
CA LYS A 524 47.16 9.75 32.63
C LYS A 524 46.46 9.18 31.37
N GLU A 525 47.24 9.05 30.28
CA GLU A 525 47.36 7.91 29.32
C GLU A 525 46.09 7.22 28.76
N VAL A 526 45.93 6.83 27.47
CA VAL A 526 46.75 6.79 26.22
C VAL A 526 45.77 7.12 25.05
N GLN A 527 45.98 8.04 24.09
CA GLN A 527 46.84 8.07 22.89
C GLN A 527 46.55 7.01 21.78
N MET A 528 46.83 7.38 20.51
CA MET A 528 46.67 6.61 19.25
C MET A 528 45.22 6.43 18.74
N PHE A 529 44.86 6.65 17.45
CA PHE A 529 45.62 7.15 16.28
C PHE A 529 44.74 8.07 15.38
N HIS A 530 45.33 9.15 14.87
CA HIS A 530 45.11 9.70 13.52
C HIS A 530 46.12 8.98 12.59
N SER A 531 46.09 9.01 11.24
CA SER A 531 45.45 9.88 10.24
C SER A 531 45.12 9.05 8.96
N GLU A 532 44.93 9.49 7.71
CA GLU A 532 45.83 10.29 6.83
C GLU A 532 45.16 10.75 5.52
N PHE A 533 45.65 11.90 5.02
CA PHE A 533 45.80 12.36 3.62
C PHE A 533 44.60 12.38 2.63
N SER A 534 44.52 13.33 1.68
CA SER A 534 45.27 14.57 1.47
C SER A 534 44.48 15.56 0.59
N SER A 535 44.54 16.85 0.91
CA SER A 535 44.90 17.92 -0.05
C SER A 535 44.78 19.29 0.61
N GLY A 536 45.88 20.04 0.70
CA GLY A 536 45.89 21.43 1.14
C GLY A 536 46.39 22.37 0.05
N LEU A 537 46.06 23.66 0.18
CA LEU A 537 46.73 24.78 -0.49
C LEU A 537 46.86 25.91 0.52
N GLU A 538 48.05 26.50 0.60
CA GLU A 538 48.43 27.53 1.58
C GLU A 538 48.24 28.96 1.04
N GLY A 539 48.29 29.97 1.92
CA GLY A 539 48.60 31.35 1.49
C GLY A 539 48.15 32.48 2.42
N GLY A 540 49.10 33.12 3.12
CA GLY A 540 48.99 34.53 3.55
C GLY A 540 48.73 34.81 5.04
N ASP A 541 49.79 34.95 5.84
CA ASP A 541 49.75 35.50 7.22
C ASP A 541 49.97 37.04 7.20
N ALA A 542 49.19 37.80 7.99
CA ALA A 542 49.32 39.26 8.10
C ALA A 542 48.83 39.83 9.45
N LYS A 543 49.75 40.06 10.40
CA LYS A 543 49.47 40.62 11.74
C LYS A 543 49.54 42.15 11.75
N LYS A 544 48.61 42.86 12.44
CA LYS A 544 48.92 44.19 13.03
C LYS A 544 48.10 44.59 14.27
N LYS A 545 48.74 45.38 15.12
CA LYS A 545 48.53 45.58 16.57
C LYS A 545 47.32 46.45 16.98
N LYS A 546 46.78 46.11 18.16
CA LYS A 546 46.07 46.95 19.17
C LYS A 546 46.28 48.48 19.13
N LYS A 547 45.23 49.24 19.49
CA LYS A 547 45.29 50.36 20.46
C LYS A 547 43.95 50.53 21.21
N LYS A 548 43.93 51.25 22.36
CA LYS A 548 42.81 51.28 23.34
C LYS A 548 42.84 52.55 24.23
N LYS A 549 41.73 53.28 24.35
CA LYS A 549 41.33 54.32 25.35
C LYS A 549 39.81 54.65 25.10
N LYS A 550 38.86 54.92 26.03
CA LYS A 550 38.75 55.78 27.26
C LYS A 550 38.86 57.29 26.94
N LYS A 551 38.02 58.25 27.38
CA LYS A 551 36.81 58.42 28.27
C LYS A 551 35.84 59.43 27.55
N GLU A 552 34.69 60.00 27.98
CA GLU A 552 33.71 60.05 29.12
C GLU A 552 32.37 60.65 28.55
N ALA A 553 31.13 60.35 28.97
CA ALA A 553 30.31 60.69 30.18
C ALA A 553 29.42 61.97 30.08
N PHE A 554 28.40 62.07 30.97
CA PHE A 554 27.27 63.03 31.02
C PHE A 554 26.20 62.89 29.89
N SER A 555 24.88 63.12 30.09
CA SER A 555 24.06 63.30 31.31
C SER A 555 22.53 63.16 31.07
N GLN A 556 21.76 63.21 32.17
CA GLN A 556 20.32 63.54 32.41
C GLN A 556 19.61 64.49 31.39
N SER A 557 18.26 64.63 31.29
CA SER A 557 17.06 64.10 32.03
C SER A 557 15.73 64.46 31.28
N GLY A 558 14.56 63.98 31.77
CA GLY A 558 13.19 64.30 31.28
C GLY A 558 12.40 63.06 30.82
N GLU A 559 11.12 62.76 31.12
CA GLU A 559 9.93 63.53 31.61
C GLU A 559 9.44 64.59 30.60
N GLU A 560 8.17 64.66 30.14
CA GLU A 560 6.93 63.85 30.28
C GLU A 560 6.45 63.37 28.86
N GLU A 561 5.32 62.71 28.57
CA GLU A 561 4.03 62.42 29.25
C GLU A 561 3.49 61.03 28.79
#